data_AF-A0A1T4SGP4-F1
#
_entry.id   AF-A0A1T4SGP4-F1
#
_cell.length_a   1.000
_cell.length_b   1.000
_cell.length_c   1.000
_cell.angle_alpha   90.00
_cell.angle_beta   90.00
_cell.angle_gamma   90.00
#
_symmetry.space_group_name_H-M   'P 1'
#
loop_
_entity.id
_entity.type
_entity.pdbx_description
1 polymer ?
#
loop_
_entity_poly.entity_id
_entity_poly.type
_entity_poly.pdbx_seq_one_letter_code
_entity_poly.pdbx_strand_id
1 'polypeptide(L)'
;MDYTIVAVVIFVVALLVVGGAFLIRPRRPQPPQEQPRTEESAQRGATGTAVAEPEETTEPAGATAVEEPPVVPPPAPEIEIPPPSAGRLVRLRARLARSQNVFGQGLLGLLSSDRLDDDTWDEIEDTLITADVGVTSAAQIVSSLRTKVKVQGTRTPEELRALLREELLAQINPELDRAVRTGPHGDRPAVIMVVGVNGTGKTTTSGKLARVLVGDGRSVVLGAADTFRAAAADQLETWGSRVGAPVVRKDEGADPASVAFDAVARGVEDQADVVIIDTAGRLHTKTGLMDELGKVKRVVEKKSQVDEVLLVLDATTGQNGLRQARVFAEVVNITGIVLTKLDGTAKGGIIIQVQRELGVPVKLVGLGEGPDDLAPFDPEGFVDAILGSDGTGNGA
;
A
#
# COMPACT_ATOMS: atom_id res chain seq x y z
N MET A 1 16.12 5.97 -57.25
CA MET A 1 15.81 6.49 -55.90
C MET A 1 15.27 7.88 -56.10
N ASP A 2 13.96 8.00 -55.91
CA ASP A 2 13.15 9.00 -56.57
C ASP A 2 13.22 10.35 -55.86
N TYR A 3 13.49 11.41 -56.63
CA TYR A 3 13.53 12.81 -56.16
C TYR A 3 12.24 13.24 -55.45
N THR A 4 11.13 12.54 -55.69
CA THR A 4 9.85 12.70 -55.00
C THR A 4 9.93 12.38 -53.51
N ILE A 5 10.68 11.36 -53.10
CA ILE A 5 10.82 10.99 -51.69
C ILE A 5 11.62 12.06 -50.94
N VAL A 6 12.70 12.57 -51.56
CA VAL A 6 13.53 13.63 -50.97
C VAL A 6 12.73 14.93 -50.80
N ALA A 7 11.90 15.28 -51.79
CA ALA A 7 11.06 16.47 -51.72
C ALA A 7 10.01 16.39 -50.59
N VAL A 8 9.40 15.22 -50.39
CA VAL A 8 8.41 14.99 -49.31
C VAL A 8 9.08 15.08 -47.94
N VAL A 9 10.27 14.49 -47.77
CA VAL A 9 11.01 14.56 -46.50
C VAL A 9 11.38 16.00 -46.14
N ILE A 10 11.88 16.79 -47.11
CA ILE A 10 12.22 18.20 -46.89
C ILE A 10 10.98 19.01 -46.49
N PHE A 11 9.84 18.75 -47.13
CA PHE A 11 8.59 19.45 -46.82
C PHE A 11 8.07 19.14 -45.41
N VAL A 12 8.14 17.87 -44.99
CA VAL A 12 7.73 17.45 -43.64
C VAL A 12 8.64 18.05 -42.56
N VAL A 13 9.95 18.09 -42.81
CA VAL A 13 10.91 18.71 -41.87
C VAL A 13 10.67 20.22 -41.75
N ALA A 14 10.38 20.91 -42.87
CA ALA A 14 10.05 22.34 -42.83
C ALA A 14 8.77 22.64 -42.03
N LEU A 15 7.73 21.80 -42.15
CA LEU A 15 6.50 21.94 -41.38
C LEU A 15 6.71 21.74 -39.87
N LEU A 16 7.57 20.79 -39.49
CA LEU A 16 7.87 20.53 -38.08
C LEU A 16 8.67 21.67 -37.43
N VAL A 17 9.58 22.30 -38.17
CA VAL A 17 10.36 23.46 -37.67
C VAL A 17 9.47 24.69 -37.50
N VAL A 18 8.57 24.96 -38.45
CA VAL A 18 7.63 26.09 -38.36
C VAL A 18 6.59 25.86 -37.25
N GLY A 19 6.10 24.62 -37.09
CA GLY A 19 5.19 24.26 -36.00
C GLY A 19 5.84 24.35 -34.61
N GLY A 20 7.11 23.92 -34.48
CA GLY A 20 7.87 23.99 -33.24
C GLY A 20 8.17 25.42 -32.78
N ALA A 21 8.41 26.35 -33.71
CA ALA A 21 8.69 27.74 -33.39
C ALA A 21 7.47 28.51 -32.84
N PHE A 22 6.24 28.09 -33.18
CA PHE A 22 5.01 28.76 -32.72
C PHE A 22 4.59 28.36 -31.29
N LEU A 23 5.15 27.27 -30.75
CA LEU A 23 4.89 26.77 -29.39
C LEU A 23 5.77 27.40 -28.31
N ILE A 24 6.80 28.18 -28.69
CA ILE A 24 7.70 28.86 -27.74
C ILE A 24 7.31 30.34 -27.67
N ARG A 25 6.21 30.64 -26.97
CA ARG A 25 5.85 32.01 -26.59
C ARG A 25 5.82 32.11 -25.06
N PRO A 26 6.69 32.91 -24.41
CA PRO A 26 6.72 32.99 -22.96
C PRO A 26 5.47 33.75 -22.44
N ARG A 27 4.73 33.11 -21.52
CA ARG A 27 3.62 33.74 -20.78
C ARG A 27 4.16 34.72 -19.74
N ARG A 28 3.64 35.94 -19.73
CA ARG A 28 3.86 36.94 -18.66
C ARG A 28 3.16 36.50 -17.36
N PRO A 29 3.75 36.71 -16.17
CA PRO A 29 3.05 36.49 -14.90
C PRO A 29 2.09 37.65 -14.60
N GLN A 30 0.92 37.32 -14.08
CA GLN A 30 -0.11 38.25 -13.61
C GLN A 30 0.04 38.43 -12.08
N PRO A 31 -0.07 39.66 -11.53
CA PRO A 31 0.11 39.88 -10.10
C PRO A 31 -1.13 39.40 -9.28
N PRO A 32 -0.96 38.96 -8.02
CA PRO A 32 -2.06 38.46 -7.20
C PRO A 32 -3.07 39.54 -6.80
N GLN A 33 -4.36 39.18 -6.80
CA GLN A 33 -5.46 40.00 -6.25
C GLN A 33 -5.60 39.78 -4.73
N GLU A 34 -5.63 40.90 -4.00
CA GLU A 34 -6.01 40.99 -2.58
C GLU A 34 -7.49 40.66 -2.36
N GLN A 35 -7.79 39.82 -1.37
CA GLN A 35 -9.14 39.62 -0.85
C GLN A 35 -9.38 40.57 0.36
N PRO A 36 -10.53 41.25 0.47
CA PRO A 36 -10.80 42.14 1.60
C PRO A 36 -11.17 41.37 2.87
N ARG A 37 -10.60 41.78 4.00
CA ARG A 37 -11.08 41.43 5.34
C ARG A 37 -12.45 42.07 5.59
N THR A 38 -13.39 41.29 6.09
CA THR A 38 -14.64 41.79 6.65
C THR A 38 -14.41 42.12 8.14
N GLU A 39 -14.42 43.41 8.45
CA GLU A 39 -14.64 43.92 9.80
C GLU A 39 -16.15 43.99 10.05
N GLU A 40 -16.64 43.41 11.14
CA GLU A 40 -18.00 43.62 11.63
C GLU A 40 -17.99 44.15 13.07
N SER A 41 -18.03 45.49 13.13
CA SER A 41 -18.92 46.34 13.92
C SER A 41 -19.18 46.04 15.41
N ALA A 42 -18.71 47.00 16.21
CA ALA A 42 -19.12 47.30 17.58
C ALA A 42 -20.42 48.13 17.65
N GLN A 43 -21.23 47.90 18.68
CA GLN A 43 -22.23 48.81 19.25
C GLN A 43 -22.38 48.42 20.74
N ARG A 44 -22.52 49.27 21.76
CA ARG A 44 -22.79 50.71 21.94
C ARG A 44 -22.55 51.01 23.44
N GLY A 45 -22.27 52.26 23.79
CA GLY A 45 -22.58 52.78 25.13
C GLY A 45 -21.63 53.86 25.67
N ALA A 46 -21.95 55.12 25.38
CA ALA A 46 -21.37 56.34 25.98
C ALA A 46 -21.73 56.42 27.50
N THR A 47 -21.03 57.14 28.39
CA THR A 47 -20.81 58.59 28.47
C THR A 47 -19.99 58.92 29.75
N GLY A 48 -19.21 60.01 29.77
CA GLY A 48 -19.21 60.94 30.93
C GLY A 48 -17.94 61.14 31.79
N THR A 49 -17.04 62.02 31.35
CA THR A 49 -16.49 63.22 32.03
C THR A 49 -15.87 63.19 33.47
N ALA A 50 -14.55 63.45 33.51
CA ALA A 50 -13.74 64.40 34.32
C ALA A 50 -13.64 64.41 35.88
N VAL A 51 -12.38 64.19 36.33
CA VAL A 51 -11.52 64.93 37.31
C VAL A 51 -12.00 65.18 38.75
N ALA A 52 -11.31 64.58 39.74
CA ALA A 52 -10.59 65.25 40.86
C ALA A 52 -10.13 64.23 41.96
N GLU A 53 -8.87 64.32 42.38
CA GLU A 53 -8.30 63.82 43.67
C GLU A 53 -8.57 64.86 44.80
N PRO A 54 -8.47 64.56 46.13
CA PRO A 54 -7.47 63.69 46.77
C PRO A 54 -7.89 62.84 48.01
N GLU A 55 -6.98 61.92 48.36
CA GLU A 55 -6.61 61.30 49.68
C GLU A 55 -7.68 61.00 50.75
N GLU A 56 -7.84 59.71 51.08
CA GLU A 56 -7.85 59.26 52.49
C GLU A 56 -7.39 57.79 52.64
N THR A 57 -6.52 57.60 53.62
CA THR A 57 -5.79 56.42 54.10
C THR A 57 -6.66 55.20 54.42
N THR A 58 -6.26 54.00 53.95
CA THR A 58 -6.42 52.70 54.66
C THR A 58 -5.62 51.58 53.96
N GLU A 59 -4.54 51.10 54.58
CA GLU A 59 -3.99 49.75 54.37
C GLU A 59 -4.62 48.77 55.40
N PRO A 60 -4.48 47.44 55.27
CA PRO A 60 -4.73 46.60 54.10
C PRO A 60 -5.63 45.39 54.47
N ALA A 61 -6.41 44.87 53.51
CA ALA A 61 -7.12 43.59 53.70
C ALA A 61 -6.90 42.68 52.49
N GLY A 62 -6.04 41.68 52.69
CA GLY A 62 -6.10 40.35 52.05
C GLY A 62 -6.05 40.31 50.52
N ALA A 63 -4.84 40.34 49.95
CA ALA A 63 -4.61 39.77 48.62
C ALA A 63 -4.71 38.24 48.71
N THR A 64 -5.88 37.67 48.43
CA THR A 64 -5.97 36.26 48.01
C THR A 64 -5.46 36.17 46.57
N ALA A 65 -4.24 35.67 46.41
CA ALA A 65 -3.74 35.16 45.15
C ALA A 65 -4.72 34.09 44.64
N VAL A 66 -5.33 34.35 43.49
CA VAL A 66 -6.05 33.32 42.75
C VAL A 66 -4.97 32.43 42.15
N GLU A 67 -4.76 31.29 42.78
CA GLU A 67 -3.87 30.23 42.31
C GLU A 67 -4.45 29.68 41.00
N GLU A 68 -3.79 29.98 39.89
CA GLU A 68 -4.14 29.46 38.57
C GLU A 68 -4.04 27.92 38.63
N PRO A 69 -5.10 27.18 38.28
CA PRO A 69 -5.06 25.73 38.43
C PRO A 69 -3.93 25.16 37.57
N PRO A 70 -3.15 24.18 38.07
CA PRO A 70 -2.04 23.62 37.34
C PRO A 70 -2.54 23.07 36.01
N VAL A 71 -1.91 23.53 34.91
CA VAL A 71 -2.11 22.98 33.57
C VAL A 71 -1.68 21.52 33.63
N VAL A 72 -2.66 20.62 33.73
CA VAL A 72 -2.44 19.18 33.66
C VAL A 72 -1.84 18.90 32.27
N PRO A 73 -0.61 18.37 32.18
CA PRO A 73 -0.06 18.01 30.88
C PRO A 73 -1.01 17.01 30.22
N PRO A 74 -1.23 17.10 28.90
CA PRO A 74 -2.08 16.13 28.20
C PRO A 74 -1.59 14.72 28.53
N PRO A 75 -2.50 13.76 28.78
CA PRO A 75 -2.12 12.40 29.09
C PRO A 75 -1.18 11.88 27.99
N ALA A 76 -0.07 11.27 28.39
CA ALA A 76 0.84 10.62 27.45
C ALA A 76 0.02 9.65 26.58
N PRO A 77 0.27 9.58 25.26
CA PRO A 77 -0.50 8.71 24.38
C PRO A 77 -0.43 7.29 24.92
N GLU A 78 -1.60 6.70 25.14
CA GLU A 78 -1.71 5.33 25.64
C GLU A 78 -1.17 4.39 24.55
N ILE A 79 -0.06 3.71 24.85
CA ILE A 79 0.53 2.75 23.92
C ILE A 79 -0.39 1.53 23.85
N GLU A 80 -0.97 1.30 22.68
CA GLU A 80 -1.79 0.13 22.43
C GLU A 80 -0.90 -1.11 22.37
N ILE A 81 -1.28 -2.17 23.10
CA ILE A 81 -0.69 -3.51 22.93
C ILE A 81 -1.56 -4.25 21.91
N PRO A 82 -1.11 -4.42 20.65
CA PRO A 82 -1.93 -5.04 19.62
C PRO A 82 -2.13 -6.53 19.93
N PRO A 83 -3.28 -7.12 19.59
CA PRO A 83 -3.47 -8.56 19.74
C PRO A 83 -2.48 -9.32 18.82
N PRO A 84 -2.01 -10.51 19.24
CA PRO A 84 -1.12 -11.34 18.45
C PRO A 84 -1.67 -11.64 17.05
N SER A 85 -0.77 -11.82 16.09
CA SER A 85 -1.12 -12.05 14.68
C SER A 85 -2.02 -13.27 14.43
N ALA A 86 -1.93 -14.31 15.27
CA ALA A 86 -2.69 -15.56 15.14
C ALA A 86 -4.22 -15.34 15.02
N GLY A 87 -4.79 -14.41 15.80
CA GLY A 87 -6.24 -14.12 15.76
C GLY A 87 -6.68 -13.34 14.52
N ARG A 88 -5.75 -12.70 13.79
CA ARG A 88 -6.06 -11.89 12.61
C ARG A 88 -6.37 -12.78 11.40
N LEU A 89 -5.67 -13.91 11.26
CA LEU A 89 -5.85 -14.87 10.15
C LEU A 89 -7.25 -15.50 10.11
N VAL A 90 -7.85 -15.76 11.27
CA VAL A 90 -9.22 -16.32 11.35
C VAL A 90 -10.26 -15.31 10.87
N ARG A 91 -10.16 -14.05 11.33
CA ARG A 91 -11.04 -12.96 10.87
C ARG A 91 -10.84 -12.65 9.39
N LEU A 92 -9.61 -12.83 8.89
CA LEU A 92 -9.20 -12.68 7.50
C LEU A 92 -9.96 -13.64 6.58
N ARG A 93 -9.92 -14.95 6.88
CA ARG A 93 -10.61 -15.99 6.11
C ARG A 93 -12.11 -15.70 6.01
N ALA A 94 -12.73 -15.26 7.10
CA ALA A 94 -14.14 -14.88 7.13
C ALA A 94 -14.50 -13.64 6.29
N ARG A 95 -13.55 -12.75 5.97
CA ARG A 95 -13.78 -11.60 5.08
C ARG A 95 -13.58 -11.98 3.61
N LEU A 96 -12.55 -12.76 3.29
CA LEU A 96 -12.31 -13.26 1.93
C LEU A 96 -13.47 -14.12 1.42
N ALA A 97 -14.01 -15.00 2.27
CA ALA A 97 -15.15 -15.84 1.93
C ALA A 97 -16.41 -15.02 1.57
N ARG A 98 -16.55 -13.79 2.08
CA ARG A 98 -17.70 -12.93 1.79
C ARG A 98 -17.58 -12.15 0.49
N SER A 99 -16.37 -11.77 0.04
CA SER A 99 -16.22 -10.95 -1.18
C SER A 99 -16.09 -11.77 -2.47
N GLN A 100 -15.63 -13.03 -2.39
CA GLN A 100 -15.25 -13.81 -3.58
C GLN A 100 -16.30 -14.83 -4.06
N ASN A 101 -17.45 -14.92 -3.40
CA ASN A 101 -18.40 -16.02 -3.62
C ASN A 101 -19.11 -15.97 -5.00
N VAL A 102 -19.14 -14.83 -5.68
CA VAL A 102 -19.86 -14.70 -6.98
C VAL A 102 -19.08 -15.35 -8.12
N PHE A 103 -17.76 -15.19 -8.15
CA PHE A 103 -16.91 -15.68 -9.23
C PHE A 103 -16.77 -17.21 -9.19
N GLY A 104 -16.50 -17.79 -8.02
CA GLY A 104 -16.39 -19.24 -7.87
C GLY A 104 -17.69 -19.96 -8.21
N GLN A 105 -18.83 -19.44 -7.77
CA GLN A 105 -20.14 -20.01 -8.08
C GLN A 105 -20.46 -19.94 -9.58
N GLY A 106 -20.10 -18.84 -10.26
CA GLY A 106 -20.23 -18.73 -11.70
C GLY A 106 -19.43 -19.79 -12.45
N LEU A 107 -18.15 -19.96 -12.12
CA LEU A 107 -17.29 -20.97 -12.73
C LEU A 107 -17.78 -22.41 -12.47
N LEU A 108 -18.18 -22.71 -11.24
CA LEU A 108 -18.71 -24.04 -10.89
C LEU A 108 -20.03 -24.32 -11.59
N GLY A 109 -20.88 -23.30 -11.78
CA GLY A 109 -22.11 -23.40 -12.56
C GLY A 109 -21.84 -23.76 -14.03
N LEU A 110 -20.87 -23.09 -14.66
CA LEU A 110 -20.46 -23.41 -16.04
C LEU A 110 -19.85 -24.82 -16.15
N LEU A 111 -19.01 -25.20 -15.18
CA LEU A 111 -18.38 -26.51 -15.16
C LEU A 111 -19.37 -27.66 -14.93
N SER A 112 -20.48 -27.39 -14.22
CA SER A 112 -21.51 -28.38 -13.90
C SER A 112 -22.59 -28.52 -14.97
N SER A 113 -22.44 -27.85 -16.12
CA SER A 113 -23.41 -27.93 -17.21
C SER A 113 -23.47 -29.35 -17.81
N ASP A 114 -24.65 -29.75 -18.31
CA ASP A 114 -24.87 -31.09 -18.87
C ASP A 114 -23.92 -31.42 -20.05
N ARG A 115 -23.38 -30.40 -20.71
CA ARG A 115 -22.44 -30.53 -21.85
C ARG A 115 -21.35 -29.47 -21.77
N LEU A 116 -20.12 -29.93 -21.53
CA LEU A 116 -18.91 -29.12 -21.66
C LEU A 116 -18.43 -29.10 -23.12
N ASP A 117 -19.16 -28.37 -23.97
CA ASP A 117 -18.76 -28.08 -25.36
C ASP A 117 -17.72 -26.95 -25.44
N ASP A 118 -17.24 -26.66 -26.65
CA ASP A 118 -16.21 -25.65 -26.87
C ASP A 118 -16.67 -24.26 -26.40
N ASP A 119 -17.93 -23.89 -26.64
CA ASP A 119 -18.51 -22.61 -26.19
C ASP A 119 -18.47 -22.47 -24.66
N THR A 120 -18.77 -23.54 -23.92
CA THR A 120 -18.69 -23.53 -22.45
C THR A 120 -17.25 -23.34 -21.95
N TRP A 121 -16.26 -23.95 -22.62
CA TRP A 121 -14.85 -23.76 -22.27
C TRP A 121 -14.37 -22.34 -22.53
N ASP A 122 -14.82 -21.72 -23.62
CA ASP A 122 -14.51 -20.33 -23.94
C ASP A 122 -15.12 -19.39 -22.89
N GLU A 123 -16.35 -19.64 -22.45
CA GLU A 123 -16.99 -18.85 -21.38
C GLU A 123 -16.26 -18.97 -20.02
N ILE A 124 -15.75 -20.16 -19.70
CA ILE A 124 -14.92 -20.38 -18.52
C ILE A 124 -13.62 -19.56 -18.63
N GLU A 125 -12.97 -19.55 -19.80
CA GLU A 125 -11.76 -18.77 -20.04
C GLU A 125 -12.02 -17.27 -19.88
N ASP A 126 -13.08 -16.76 -20.52
CA ASP A 126 -13.49 -15.36 -20.43
C ASP A 126 -13.83 -14.93 -19.00
N THR A 127 -14.45 -15.83 -18.22
CA THR A 127 -14.75 -15.61 -16.80
C THR A 127 -13.46 -15.47 -15.99
N LEU A 128 -12.48 -16.37 -16.19
CA LEU A 128 -11.17 -16.28 -15.54
C LEU A 128 -10.44 -14.97 -15.90
N ILE A 129 -10.48 -14.57 -17.17
CA ILE A 129 -9.86 -13.32 -17.64
C ILE A 129 -10.52 -12.11 -16.98
N THR A 130 -11.85 -12.08 -16.93
CA THR A 130 -12.63 -10.97 -16.33
C THR A 130 -12.32 -10.81 -14.84
N ALA A 131 -11.96 -11.90 -14.15
CA ALA A 131 -11.52 -11.88 -12.76
C ALA A 131 -10.05 -11.48 -12.55
N ASP A 132 -9.38 -10.95 -13.57
CA ASP A 132 -7.96 -10.55 -13.58
C ASP A 132 -6.96 -11.73 -13.38
N VAL A 133 -7.33 -12.97 -13.73
CA VAL A 133 -6.36 -14.11 -13.74
C VAL A 133 -5.30 -13.92 -14.84
N GLY A 134 -5.66 -13.20 -15.91
CA GLY A 134 -4.82 -12.93 -17.06
C GLY A 134 -4.92 -14.01 -18.14
N VAL A 135 -4.84 -13.59 -19.41
CA VAL A 135 -5.07 -14.44 -20.60
C VAL A 135 -4.22 -15.71 -20.58
N THR A 136 -2.92 -15.58 -20.35
CA THR A 136 -2.01 -16.74 -20.39
C THR A 136 -2.31 -17.75 -19.29
N SER A 137 -2.62 -17.29 -18.08
CA SER A 137 -2.93 -18.19 -16.96
C SER A 137 -4.32 -18.81 -17.13
N ALA A 138 -5.31 -18.05 -17.61
CA ALA A 138 -6.65 -18.54 -17.92
C ALA A 138 -6.60 -19.67 -18.96
N ALA A 139 -5.95 -19.43 -20.10
CA ALA A 139 -5.78 -20.44 -21.15
C ALA A 139 -5.10 -21.73 -20.64
N GLN A 140 -4.08 -21.59 -19.77
CA GLN A 140 -3.38 -22.72 -19.17
C GLN A 140 -4.28 -23.53 -18.21
N ILE A 141 -5.02 -22.83 -17.34
CA ILE A 141 -5.98 -23.44 -16.41
C ILE A 141 -7.05 -24.21 -17.21
N VAL A 142 -7.64 -23.59 -18.23
CA VAL A 142 -8.69 -24.19 -19.06
C VAL A 142 -8.18 -25.40 -19.83
N SER A 143 -7.01 -25.29 -20.46
CA SER A 143 -6.39 -26.40 -21.19
C SER A 143 -6.11 -27.61 -20.30
N SER A 144 -5.59 -27.37 -19.09
CA SER A 144 -5.32 -28.41 -18.10
C SER A 144 -6.60 -29.05 -17.57
N LEU A 145 -7.59 -28.25 -17.16
CA LEU A 145 -8.92 -28.71 -16.75
C LEU A 145 -9.57 -29.58 -17.81
N ARG A 146 -9.63 -29.09 -19.05
CA ARG A 146 -10.22 -29.81 -20.18
C ARG A 146 -9.57 -31.17 -20.40
N THR A 147 -8.25 -31.25 -20.21
CA THR A 147 -7.51 -32.51 -20.31
C THR A 147 -7.85 -33.45 -19.17
N LYS A 148 -7.83 -32.96 -17.92
CA LYS A 148 -8.14 -33.78 -16.73
C LYS A 148 -9.56 -34.31 -16.73
N VAL A 149 -10.55 -33.49 -17.09
CA VAL A 149 -11.96 -33.89 -17.21
C VAL A 149 -12.13 -35.00 -18.26
N LYS A 150 -11.47 -34.89 -19.42
CA LYS A 150 -11.51 -35.93 -20.47
C LYS A 150 -10.89 -37.25 -20.02
N VAL A 151 -9.78 -37.21 -19.27
CA VAL A 151 -9.07 -38.41 -18.81
C VAL A 151 -9.80 -39.11 -17.67
N GLN A 152 -10.29 -38.35 -16.69
CA GLN A 152 -10.93 -38.91 -15.51
C GLN A 152 -12.40 -39.29 -15.75
N GLY A 153 -13.06 -38.70 -16.76
CA GLY A 153 -14.49 -38.88 -16.99
C GLY A 153 -15.37 -38.22 -15.92
N THR A 154 -14.75 -37.40 -15.07
CA THR A 154 -15.31 -36.63 -13.95
C THR A 154 -16.49 -35.77 -14.37
N ARG A 155 -17.58 -35.85 -13.59
CA ARG A 155 -18.82 -35.10 -13.86
C ARG A 155 -19.53 -34.56 -12.61
N THR A 156 -19.05 -34.86 -11.39
CA THR A 156 -19.68 -34.30 -10.20
C THR A 156 -19.18 -32.88 -9.95
N PRO A 157 -20.05 -31.97 -9.46
CA PRO A 157 -19.64 -30.62 -9.09
C PRO A 157 -18.47 -30.59 -8.09
N GLU A 158 -18.42 -31.54 -7.16
CA GLU A 158 -17.38 -31.65 -6.13
C GLU A 158 -16.02 -32.02 -6.72
N GLU A 159 -15.99 -32.98 -7.65
CA GLU A 159 -14.77 -33.37 -8.34
C GLU A 159 -14.25 -32.25 -9.25
N LEU A 160 -15.14 -31.58 -9.99
CA LEU A 160 -14.80 -30.44 -10.84
C LEU A 160 -14.25 -29.26 -10.03
N ARG A 161 -14.85 -28.99 -8.87
CA ARG A 161 -14.34 -28.02 -7.91
C ARG A 161 -12.93 -28.39 -7.44
N ALA A 162 -12.70 -29.65 -7.08
CA ALA A 162 -11.39 -30.11 -6.64
C ALA A 162 -10.33 -29.94 -7.73
N LEU A 163 -10.67 -30.24 -9.00
CA LEU A 163 -9.78 -30.01 -10.14
C LEU A 163 -9.48 -28.52 -10.34
N LEU A 164 -10.49 -27.65 -10.31
CA LEU A 164 -10.29 -26.20 -10.45
C LEU A 164 -9.45 -25.65 -9.29
N ARG A 165 -9.67 -26.12 -8.07
CA ARG A 165 -8.84 -25.79 -6.90
C ARG A 165 -7.39 -26.15 -7.12
N GLU A 166 -7.12 -27.36 -7.61
CA GLU A 166 -5.77 -27.84 -7.91
C GLU A 166 -5.08 -26.94 -8.95
N GLU A 167 -5.77 -26.58 -10.03
CA GLU A 167 -5.20 -25.71 -11.07
C GLU A 167 -4.92 -24.30 -10.58
N LEU A 168 -5.82 -23.71 -9.79
CA LEU A 168 -5.61 -22.38 -9.21
C LEU A 168 -4.42 -22.39 -8.24
N LEU A 169 -4.30 -23.43 -7.41
CA LEU A 169 -3.13 -23.59 -6.53
C LEU A 169 -1.85 -23.80 -7.32
N ALA A 170 -1.87 -24.57 -8.41
CA ALA A 170 -0.71 -24.75 -9.27
C ALA A 170 -0.20 -23.41 -9.83
N GLN A 171 -1.10 -22.48 -10.18
CA GLN A 171 -0.72 -21.14 -10.63
C GLN A 171 -0.18 -20.25 -9.49
N ILE A 172 -0.70 -20.40 -8.26
CA ILE A 172 -0.25 -19.64 -7.09
C ILE A 172 1.04 -20.23 -6.48
N ASN A 173 1.31 -21.52 -6.67
CA ASN A 173 2.45 -22.25 -6.11
C ASN A 173 2.59 -22.07 -4.58
N PRO A 174 1.94 -22.92 -3.76
CA PRO A 174 2.00 -22.86 -2.30
C PRO A 174 3.41 -23.01 -1.73
N GLU A 175 4.34 -23.64 -2.46
CA GLU A 175 5.72 -23.93 -2.02
C GLU A 175 6.64 -22.71 -1.99
N LEU A 176 6.22 -21.57 -2.57
CA LEU A 176 7.02 -20.34 -2.49
C LEU A 176 7.15 -19.84 -1.04
N ASP A 177 8.36 -19.41 -0.67
CA ASP A 177 8.63 -18.77 0.62
C ASP A 177 7.91 -17.42 0.72
N ARG A 178 6.87 -17.38 1.56
CA ARG A 178 6.05 -16.20 1.83
C ARG A 178 6.36 -15.53 3.16
N ALA A 179 7.34 -16.03 3.91
CA ALA A 179 7.74 -15.39 5.15
C ALA A 179 8.27 -13.98 4.87
N VAL A 180 7.78 -13.00 5.62
CA VAL A 180 8.42 -11.68 5.64
C VAL A 180 9.67 -11.82 6.52
N ARG A 181 10.85 -11.53 5.99
CA ARG A 181 12.10 -11.63 6.76
C ARG A 181 12.17 -10.51 7.79
N THR A 182 11.65 -10.80 8.98
CA THR A 182 11.57 -9.88 10.12
C THR A 182 12.47 -10.31 11.29
N GLY A 183 13.21 -11.40 11.15
CA GLY A 183 14.13 -11.91 12.17
C GLY A 183 15.38 -11.04 12.29
N PRO A 184 15.79 -10.63 13.51
CA PRO A 184 17.05 -9.93 13.69
C PRO A 184 18.24 -10.81 13.28
N HIS A 185 19.26 -10.19 12.70
CA HIS A 185 20.46 -10.88 12.24
C HIS A 185 21.62 -10.62 13.20
N GLY A 186 21.57 -11.24 14.38
CA GLY A 186 22.62 -11.06 15.39
C GLY A 186 22.66 -9.64 15.93
N ASP A 187 23.58 -8.82 15.42
CA ASP A 187 23.88 -7.46 15.86
C ASP A 187 23.17 -6.37 15.03
N ARG A 188 22.38 -6.73 14.02
CA ARG A 188 21.62 -5.79 13.19
C ARG A 188 20.12 -6.11 13.12
N PRO A 189 19.26 -5.08 13.01
CA PRO A 189 17.83 -5.28 12.74
C PRO A 189 17.61 -5.89 11.35
N ALA A 190 16.45 -6.52 11.16
CA ALA A 190 15.92 -6.77 9.83
C ALA A 190 15.51 -5.44 9.19
N VAL A 191 15.95 -5.17 7.96
CA VAL A 191 15.61 -3.92 7.26
C VAL A 191 14.62 -4.18 6.13
N ILE A 192 13.44 -3.56 6.23
CA ILE A 192 12.33 -3.69 5.29
C ILE A 192 12.12 -2.35 4.58
N MET A 193 12.24 -2.34 3.26
CA MET A 193 11.84 -1.20 2.43
C MET A 193 10.44 -1.41 1.86
N VAL A 194 9.54 -0.45 2.08
CA VAL A 194 8.17 -0.49 1.56
C VAL A 194 8.08 0.47 0.38
N VAL A 195 7.86 -0.09 -0.82
CA VAL A 195 7.85 0.64 -2.09
C VAL A 195 6.52 0.46 -2.82
N GLY A 196 6.29 1.26 -3.87
CA GLY A 196 5.09 1.18 -4.69
C GLY A 196 4.48 2.53 -5.02
N VAL A 197 3.34 2.49 -5.70
CA VAL A 197 2.76 3.67 -6.34
C VAL A 197 1.96 4.50 -5.33
N ASN A 198 1.74 5.78 -5.61
CA ASN A 198 0.83 6.61 -4.83
C ASN A 198 -0.57 6.01 -4.74
N GLY A 199 -1.19 6.11 -3.57
CA GLY A 199 -2.57 5.65 -3.34
C GLY A 199 -2.73 4.13 -3.14
N THR A 200 -1.64 3.35 -3.23
CA THR A 200 -1.69 1.88 -2.99
C THR A 200 -1.64 1.50 -1.51
N GLY A 201 -1.54 2.47 -0.60
CA GLY A 201 -1.57 2.21 0.85
C GLY A 201 -0.22 1.86 1.48
N LYS A 202 0.91 2.34 0.94
CA LYS A 202 2.27 2.14 1.51
C LYS A 202 2.40 2.53 2.98
N THR A 203 2.19 3.80 3.32
CA THR A 203 2.28 4.32 4.69
C THR A 203 1.36 3.57 5.65
N THR A 204 0.13 3.27 5.22
CA THR A 204 -0.82 2.44 5.97
C THR A 204 -0.30 1.01 6.17
N THR A 205 0.30 0.40 5.15
CA THR A 205 0.91 -0.93 5.23
C THR A 205 2.10 -0.94 6.19
N SER A 206 2.98 0.07 6.12
CA SER A 206 4.12 0.25 7.03
C SER A 206 3.66 0.33 8.49
N GLY A 207 2.63 1.13 8.76
CA GLY A 207 2.04 1.25 10.10
C GLY A 207 1.35 -0.02 10.60
N LYS A 208 0.55 -0.68 9.74
CA LYS A 208 -0.08 -1.97 10.07
C LYS A 208 0.94 -3.08 10.31
N LEU A 209 2.01 -3.12 9.52
CA LEU A 209 3.11 -4.08 9.69
C LEU A 209 3.84 -3.84 11.01
N ALA A 210 4.16 -2.59 11.35
CA ALA A 210 4.72 -2.25 12.66
C ALA A 210 3.83 -2.72 13.80
N ARG A 211 2.51 -2.48 13.70
CA ARG A 211 1.53 -2.95 14.67
C ARG A 211 1.48 -4.48 14.79
N VAL A 212 1.58 -5.22 13.68
CA VAL A 212 1.65 -6.69 13.71
C VAL A 212 2.90 -7.13 14.47
N LEU A 213 4.06 -6.57 14.14
CA LEU A 213 5.33 -6.96 14.72
C LEU A 213 5.42 -6.62 16.21
N VAL A 214 4.94 -5.44 16.62
CA VAL A 214 4.83 -5.07 18.04
C VAL A 214 3.89 -6.01 18.80
N GLY A 215 2.73 -6.35 18.21
CA GLY A 215 1.81 -7.33 18.79
C GLY A 215 2.40 -8.75 18.92
N ASP A 216 3.37 -9.08 18.08
CA ASP A 216 4.16 -10.31 18.15
C ASP A 216 5.40 -10.18 19.06
N GLY A 217 5.51 -9.08 19.82
CA GLY A 217 6.56 -8.83 20.81
C GLY A 217 7.88 -8.30 20.26
N ARG A 218 7.91 -7.84 18.99
CA ARG A 218 9.12 -7.28 18.37
C ARG A 218 9.22 -5.77 18.54
N SER A 219 10.43 -5.28 18.74
CA SER A 219 10.78 -3.86 18.72
C SER A 219 10.93 -3.37 17.28
N VAL A 220 10.32 -2.21 16.96
CA VAL A 220 10.24 -1.68 15.60
C VAL A 220 10.66 -0.21 15.57
N VAL A 221 11.52 0.16 14.61
CA VAL A 221 11.80 1.55 14.24
C VAL A 221 11.23 1.85 12.87
N LEU A 222 10.57 3.00 12.71
CA LEU A 222 10.00 3.46 11.44
C LEU A 222 10.87 4.58 10.84
N GLY A 223 11.07 4.56 9.52
CA GLY A 223 11.74 5.63 8.77
C GLY A 223 10.78 6.29 7.78
N ALA A 224 10.51 7.59 7.97
CA ALA A 224 9.61 8.38 7.13
C ALA A 224 10.34 8.94 5.89
N ALA A 225 10.71 8.06 4.95
CA ALA A 225 11.44 8.43 3.74
C ALA A 225 10.54 8.96 2.59
N ASP A 226 9.21 9.02 2.73
CA ASP A 226 8.32 9.82 1.87
C ASP A 226 8.42 11.32 2.25
N THR A 227 9.59 11.93 2.01
CA THR A 227 9.91 13.30 2.45
C THR A 227 9.21 14.39 1.63
N PHE A 228 8.58 14.03 0.51
CA PHE A 228 7.82 14.95 -0.35
C PHE A 228 6.37 15.16 0.09
N ARG A 229 5.91 14.40 1.10
CA ARG A 229 4.54 14.47 1.60
C ARG A 229 4.61 14.61 3.11
N ALA A 230 4.60 15.84 3.61
CA ALA A 230 4.56 16.12 5.06
C ALA A 230 3.47 15.26 5.76
N ALA A 231 2.27 15.20 5.18
CA ALA A 231 1.17 14.39 5.68
C ALA A 231 1.46 12.88 5.75
N ALA A 232 2.35 12.34 4.92
CA ALA A 232 2.75 10.92 4.99
C ALA A 232 3.65 10.66 6.21
N ALA A 233 4.59 11.56 6.50
CA ALA A 233 5.40 11.49 7.70
C ALA A 233 4.56 11.62 8.98
N ASP A 234 3.63 12.59 9.03
CA ASP A 234 2.71 12.76 10.16
C ASP A 234 1.78 11.55 10.34
N GLN A 235 1.32 10.96 9.24
CA GLN A 235 0.54 9.73 9.27
C GLN A 235 1.37 8.57 9.83
N LEU A 236 2.62 8.39 9.41
CA LEU A 236 3.51 7.34 9.90
C LEU A 236 3.83 7.53 11.40
N GLU A 237 4.03 8.77 11.84
CA GLU A 237 4.24 9.11 13.26
C GLU A 237 3.01 8.81 14.11
N THR A 238 1.81 9.06 13.58
CA THR A 238 0.55 8.64 14.22
C THR A 238 0.46 7.12 14.36
N TRP A 239 0.92 6.37 13.36
CA TRP A 239 0.99 4.91 13.45
C TRP A 239 2.02 4.45 14.49
N GLY A 240 3.22 5.02 14.49
CA GLY A 240 4.30 4.66 15.40
C GLY A 240 3.95 4.95 16.86
N SER A 241 3.44 6.15 17.15
CA SER A 241 3.05 6.57 18.51
C SER A 241 1.99 5.67 19.13
N ARG A 242 1.01 5.18 18.35
CA ARG A 242 -0.03 4.25 18.83
C ARG A 242 0.52 2.92 19.34
N VAL A 243 1.67 2.46 18.82
CA VAL A 243 2.25 1.16 19.17
C VAL A 243 3.62 1.28 19.83
N GLY A 244 4.03 2.51 20.22
CA GLY A 244 5.33 2.76 20.83
C GLY A 244 6.54 2.57 19.90
N ALA A 245 6.35 2.55 18.57
CA ALA A 245 7.44 2.43 17.60
C ALA A 245 8.01 3.83 17.27
N PRO A 246 9.29 4.11 17.60
CA PRO A 246 9.90 5.40 17.28
C PRO A 246 9.96 5.64 15.76
N VAL A 247 9.72 6.88 15.35
CA VAL A 247 9.73 7.30 13.93
C VAL A 247 10.87 8.28 13.69
N VAL A 248 11.77 7.92 12.78
CA VAL A 248 12.82 8.79 12.27
C VAL A 248 12.30 9.56 11.08
N ARG A 249 12.29 10.90 11.19
CA ARG A 249 11.85 11.85 10.18
C ARG A 249 12.80 13.04 10.11
N LYS A 250 12.78 13.76 8.98
CA LYS A 250 13.46 15.05 8.77
C LYS A 250 12.47 16.07 8.23
N ASP A 251 12.95 17.28 7.99
CA ASP A 251 12.15 18.35 7.37
C ASP A 251 11.63 17.93 5.98
N GLU A 252 10.50 18.53 5.58
CA GLU A 252 9.92 18.32 4.25
C GLU A 252 10.94 18.64 3.15
N GLY A 253 11.03 17.76 2.15
CA GLY A 253 12.01 17.88 1.06
C GLY A 253 13.43 17.45 1.41
N ALA A 254 13.69 16.92 2.62
CA ALA A 254 14.96 16.29 2.96
C ALA A 254 15.25 15.09 2.06
N ASP A 255 16.54 14.72 1.95
CA ASP A 255 16.97 13.56 1.17
C ASP A 255 16.41 12.24 1.78
N PRO A 256 15.54 11.50 1.07
CA PRO A 256 14.98 10.23 1.56
C PRO A 256 16.04 9.23 2.01
N ALA A 257 17.16 9.17 1.28
CA ALA A 257 18.24 8.25 1.58
C ALA A 257 18.92 8.57 2.92
N SER A 258 18.95 9.85 3.31
CA SER A 258 19.47 10.28 4.60
C SER A 258 18.53 9.92 5.75
N VAL A 259 17.21 10.05 5.57
CA VAL A 259 16.23 9.60 6.57
C VAL A 259 16.32 8.09 6.78
N ALA A 260 16.41 7.33 5.69
CA ALA A 260 16.54 5.88 5.75
C ALA A 260 17.85 5.42 6.43
N PHE A 261 18.96 6.10 6.17
CA PHE A 261 20.23 5.85 6.87
C PHE A 261 20.12 6.05 8.38
N ASP A 262 19.53 7.17 8.79
CA ASP A 262 19.37 7.51 10.21
C ASP A 262 18.41 6.55 10.92
N ALA A 263 17.34 6.11 10.23
CA ALA A 263 16.42 5.09 10.74
C ALA A 263 17.11 3.76 11.04
N VAL A 264 17.99 3.31 10.13
CA VAL A 264 18.76 2.08 10.32
C VAL A 264 19.83 2.27 11.39
N ALA A 265 20.50 3.43 11.44
CA ALA A 265 21.46 3.74 12.49
C ALA A 265 20.81 3.70 13.88
N ARG A 266 19.62 4.28 13.99
CA ARG A 266 18.81 4.24 15.21
C ARG A 266 18.38 2.83 15.57
N GLY A 267 17.92 2.03 14.61
CA GLY A 267 17.56 0.63 14.85
C GLY A 267 18.72 -0.22 15.36
N VAL A 268 19.95 0.04 14.88
CA VAL A 268 21.16 -0.60 15.42
C VAL A 268 21.49 -0.11 16.84
N GLU A 269 21.40 1.19 17.10
CA GLU A 269 21.66 1.78 18.42
C GLU A 269 20.68 1.28 19.48
N ASP A 270 19.39 1.22 19.14
CA ASP A 270 18.31 0.76 20.02
C ASP A 270 18.24 -0.78 20.12
N GLN A 271 19.10 -1.51 19.38
CA GLN A 271 19.03 -2.97 19.23
C GLN A 271 17.64 -3.47 18.84
N ALA A 272 16.97 -2.73 17.95
CA ALA A 272 15.63 -3.06 17.49
C ALA A 272 15.63 -4.36 16.67
N ASP A 273 14.51 -5.07 16.67
CA ASP A 273 14.35 -6.28 15.85
C ASP A 273 14.19 -5.93 14.38
N VAL A 274 13.43 -4.86 14.07
CA VAL A 274 13.03 -4.50 12.70
C VAL A 274 13.08 -2.99 12.47
N VAL A 275 13.57 -2.59 11.30
CA VAL A 275 13.46 -1.23 10.76
C VAL A 275 12.58 -1.26 9.50
N ILE A 276 11.52 -0.45 9.47
CA ILE A 276 10.64 -0.33 8.29
C ILE A 276 10.78 1.06 7.69
N ILE A 277 11.15 1.14 6.41
CA ILE A 277 11.36 2.38 5.68
C ILE A 277 10.17 2.60 4.73
N ASP A 278 9.37 3.64 4.97
CA ASP A 278 8.26 4.05 4.10
C ASP A 278 8.78 5.02 3.03
N THR A 279 8.70 4.65 1.75
CA THR A 279 9.25 5.47 0.65
C THR A 279 8.18 6.24 -0.12
N ALA A 280 8.60 7.25 -0.90
CA ALA A 280 7.75 7.93 -1.86
C ALA A 280 7.22 6.97 -2.97
N GLY A 281 6.13 7.37 -3.64
CA GLY A 281 5.50 6.59 -4.73
C GLY A 281 5.12 7.37 -6.00
N ARG A 282 5.72 8.55 -6.21
CA ARG A 282 5.37 9.47 -7.30
C ARG A 282 5.91 8.98 -8.65
N LEU A 283 5.15 8.16 -9.37
CA LEU A 283 5.59 7.56 -10.65
C LEU A 283 5.56 8.53 -11.87
N HIS A 284 5.04 9.75 -11.74
CA HIS A 284 4.88 10.66 -12.89
C HIS A 284 6.22 11.13 -13.50
N THR A 285 7.34 11.01 -12.76
CA THR A 285 8.71 11.16 -13.25
C THR A 285 9.47 9.85 -13.07
N LYS A 286 9.17 8.84 -13.89
CA LYS A 286 9.71 7.48 -13.80
C LYS A 286 11.21 7.43 -13.49
N THR A 287 12.03 8.24 -14.16
CA THR A 287 13.49 8.25 -13.95
C THR A 287 13.88 8.75 -12.56
N GLY A 288 13.32 9.88 -12.11
CA GLY A 288 13.67 10.48 -10.81
C GLY A 288 13.29 9.61 -9.61
N LEU A 289 12.10 9.00 -9.63
CA LEU A 289 11.67 8.10 -8.55
C LEU A 289 12.57 6.85 -8.47
N MET A 290 12.95 6.28 -9.60
CA MET A 290 13.75 5.06 -9.64
C MET A 290 15.18 5.32 -9.17
N ASP A 291 15.79 6.42 -9.59
CA ASP A 291 17.10 6.84 -9.11
C ASP A 291 17.10 7.08 -7.59
N GLU A 292 16.03 7.68 -7.08
CA GLU A 292 15.83 7.92 -5.65
C GLU A 292 15.71 6.61 -4.86
N LEU A 293 14.84 5.68 -5.28
CA LEU A 293 14.67 4.39 -4.61
C LEU A 293 15.96 3.56 -4.63
N GLY A 294 16.65 3.53 -5.78
CA GLY A 294 17.96 2.89 -5.89
C GLY A 294 19.02 3.56 -5.01
N LYS A 295 18.97 4.90 -4.85
CA LYS A 295 19.83 5.63 -3.92
C LYS A 295 19.53 5.29 -2.47
N VAL A 296 18.27 5.26 -2.06
CA VAL A 296 17.85 4.88 -0.69
C VAL A 296 18.41 3.52 -0.34
N LYS A 297 18.16 2.50 -1.18
CA LYS A 297 18.67 1.14 -0.97
C LYS A 297 20.21 1.13 -0.84
N ARG A 298 20.92 1.75 -1.78
CA ARG A 298 22.39 1.80 -1.76
C ARG A 298 22.97 2.48 -0.53
N VAL A 299 22.30 3.52 -0.01
CA VAL A 299 22.75 4.24 1.19
C VAL A 299 22.48 3.42 2.44
N VAL A 300 21.33 2.77 2.53
CA VAL A 300 21.00 1.82 3.60
C VAL A 300 22.01 0.67 3.65
N GLU A 301 22.34 0.10 2.49
CA GLU A 301 23.29 -1.01 2.34
C GLU A 301 24.73 -0.68 2.77
N LYS A 302 25.07 0.61 2.94
CA LYS A 302 26.35 0.99 3.57
C LYS A 302 26.37 0.73 5.08
N LYS A 303 25.21 0.59 5.71
CA LYS A 303 25.03 0.43 7.17
C LYS A 303 24.51 -0.95 7.54
N SER A 304 23.51 -1.46 6.81
CA SER A 304 22.92 -2.78 7.02
C SER A 304 22.38 -3.32 5.71
N GLN A 305 22.35 -4.64 5.55
CA GLN A 305 21.69 -5.29 4.43
C GLN A 305 20.18 -4.99 4.45
N VAL A 306 19.60 -4.74 3.27
CA VAL A 306 18.15 -4.72 3.08
C VAL A 306 17.66 -6.15 2.91
N ASP A 307 16.88 -6.65 3.87
CA ASP A 307 16.45 -8.04 3.92
C ASP A 307 15.15 -8.27 3.13
N GLU A 308 14.28 -7.26 3.07
CA GLU A 308 13.02 -7.25 2.30
C GLU A 308 12.81 -5.93 1.56
N VAL A 309 12.32 -6.04 0.33
CA VAL A 309 11.72 -4.97 -0.45
C VAL A 309 10.29 -5.39 -0.79
N LEU A 310 9.33 -4.81 -0.06
CA LEU A 310 7.91 -5.11 -0.20
C LEU A 310 7.26 -4.11 -1.15
N LEU A 311 6.77 -4.60 -2.29
CA LEU A 311 5.99 -3.79 -3.22
C LEU A 311 4.51 -3.80 -2.83
N VAL A 312 3.97 -2.63 -2.50
CA VAL A 312 2.55 -2.46 -2.17
C VAL A 312 1.76 -2.10 -3.42
N LEU A 313 0.81 -2.97 -3.77
CA LEU A 313 -0.12 -2.79 -4.88
C LEU A 313 -1.57 -2.78 -4.39
N ASP A 314 -2.40 -2.11 -5.16
CA ASP A 314 -3.84 -2.04 -4.95
C ASP A 314 -4.53 -3.05 -5.86
N ALA A 315 -5.25 -4.00 -5.27
CA ALA A 315 -5.95 -5.06 -6.00
C ALA A 315 -7.03 -4.53 -6.97
N THR A 316 -7.51 -3.30 -6.79
CA THR A 316 -8.50 -2.67 -7.66
C THR A 316 -7.90 -2.09 -8.95
N THR A 317 -6.57 -1.94 -9.01
CA THR A 317 -5.90 -1.30 -10.16
C THR A 317 -5.71 -2.21 -11.37
N GLY A 318 -5.90 -3.52 -11.21
CA GLY A 318 -5.79 -4.52 -12.29
C GLY A 318 -4.49 -4.39 -13.10
N GLN A 319 -4.62 -4.37 -14.43
CA GLN A 319 -3.49 -4.24 -15.36
C GLN A 319 -2.66 -2.97 -15.19
N ASN A 320 -3.25 -1.88 -14.68
CA ASN A 320 -2.51 -0.63 -14.48
C ASN A 320 -1.47 -0.78 -13.36
N GLY A 321 -1.84 -1.41 -12.25
CA GLY A 321 -0.92 -1.70 -11.16
C GLY A 321 0.25 -2.57 -11.61
N LEU A 322 -0.03 -3.58 -12.45
CA LEU A 322 0.99 -4.49 -12.98
C LEU A 322 2.04 -3.82 -13.87
N ARG A 323 1.61 -2.94 -14.77
CA ARG A 323 2.56 -2.19 -15.61
C ARG A 323 3.49 -1.31 -14.78
N GLN A 324 2.97 -0.74 -13.70
CA GLN A 324 3.76 0.09 -12.80
C GLN A 324 4.71 -0.77 -11.96
N ALA A 325 4.23 -1.91 -11.46
CA ALA A 325 5.00 -2.87 -10.67
C ALA A 325 6.28 -3.36 -11.38
N ARG A 326 6.20 -3.65 -12.70
CA ARG A 326 7.36 -4.05 -13.50
C ARG A 326 8.52 -3.05 -13.41
N VAL A 327 8.20 -1.76 -13.47
CA VAL A 327 9.21 -0.70 -13.40
C VAL A 327 9.91 -0.68 -12.04
N PHE A 328 9.19 -0.97 -10.94
CA PHE A 328 9.83 -1.09 -9.61
C PHE A 328 10.70 -2.34 -9.51
N ALA A 329 10.27 -3.46 -10.10
CA ALA A 329 11.02 -4.72 -10.07
C ALA A 329 12.42 -4.60 -10.68
N GLU A 330 12.54 -3.83 -11.76
CA GLU A 330 13.81 -3.59 -12.46
C GLU A 330 14.85 -2.83 -11.62
N VAL A 331 14.43 -2.09 -10.58
CA VAL A 331 15.29 -1.08 -9.93
C VAL A 331 15.68 -1.46 -8.51
N VAL A 332 14.75 -2.00 -7.71
CA VAL A 332 14.98 -2.24 -6.27
C VAL A 332 15.10 -3.71 -5.85
N ASN A 333 14.99 -4.65 -6.79
CA ASN A 333 14.94 -6.10 -6.52
C ASN A 333 13.87 -6.43 -5.47
N ILE A 334 12.61 -6.36 -5.88
CA ILE A 334 11.46 -6.69 -5.02
C ILE A 334 11.61 -8.14 -4.53
N THR A 335 11.31 -8.38 -3.26
CA THR A 335 11.37 -9.72 -2.63
C THR A 335 9.99 -10.26 -2.27
N GLY A 336 8.97 -9.40 -2.18
CA GLY A 336 7.60 -9.79 -1.90
C GLY A 336 6.60 -8.71 -2.23
N ILE A 337 5.34 -9.11 -2.38
CA ILE A 337 4.23 -8.22 -2.72
C ILE A 337 3.27 -8.13 -1.53
N VAL A 338 2.76 -6.93 -1.29
CA VAL A 338 1.60 -6.69 -0.42
C VAL A 338 0.43 -6.24 -1.28
N LEU A 339 -0.68 -6.98 -1.24
CA LEU A 339 -1.90 -6.60 -1.95
C LEU A 339 -2.91 -5.97 -1.01
N THR A 340 -3.27 -4.73 -1.27
CA THR A 340 -4.26 -3.98 -0.48
C THR A 340 -5.62 -3.97 -1.16
N LYS A 341 -6.67 -3.61 -0.40
CA LYS A 341 -8.05 -3.43 -0.89
C LYS A 341 -8.66 -4.68 -1.54
N LEU A 342 -8.23 -5.85 -1.11
CA LEU A 342 -8.71 -7.12 -1.66
C LEU A 342 -10.16 -7.42 -1.23
N ASP A 343 -10.62 -6.78 -0.14
CA ASP A 343 -12.01 -6.79 0.34
C ASP A 343 -12.97 -5.98 -0.55
N GLY A 344 -12.46 -4.99 -1.28
CA GLY A 344 -13.26 -4.10 -2.13
C GLY A 344 -13.43 -4.58 -3.58
N THR A 345 -12.97 -5.79 -3.92
CA THR A 345 -12.94 -6.27 -5.31
C THR A 345 -13.34 -7.73 -5.45
N ALA A 346 -14.07 -8.04 -6.52
CA ALA A 346 -14.37 -9.41 -6.96
C ALA A 346 -13.27 -10.00 -7.87
N LYS A 347 -12.17 -9.25 -8.06
CA LYS A 347 -11.08 -9.61 -8.98
C LYS A 347 -9.95 -10.34 -8.28
N GLY A 348 -10.25 -11.51 -7.73
CA GLY A 348 -9.26 -12.36 -7.03
C GLY A 348 -8.10 -12.85 -7.89
N GLY A 349 -8.26 -12.90 -9.21
CA GLY A 349 -7.24 -13.41 -10.12
C GLY A 349 -5.95 -12.58 -10.17
N ILE A 350 -5.99 -11.32 -9.71
CA ILE A 350 -4.84 -10.42 -9.75
C ILE A 350 -3.59 -10.98 -9.04
N ILE A 351 -3.78 -11.85 -8.03
CA ILE A 351 -2.67 -12.54 -7.34
C ILE A 351 -1.88 -13.43 -8.29
N ILE A 352 -2.58 -14.25 -9.08
CA ILE A 352 -1.94 -15.17 -10.04
C ILE A 352 -1.14 -14.35 -11.04
N GLN A 353 -1.75 -13.27 -11.54
CA GLN A 353 -1.13 -12.46 -12.56
C GLN A 353 0.08 -11.68 -12.04
N VAL A 354 -0.02 -11.07 -10.85
CA VAL A 354 1.07 -10.27 -10.28
C VAL A 354 2.28 -11.13 -9.93
N GLN A 355 2.05 -12.32 -9.39
CA GLN A 355 3.12 -13.23 -9.03
C GLN A 355 3.81 -13.77 -10.29
N ARG A 356 3.05 -14.11 -11.32
CA ARG A 356 3.59 -14.56 -12.61
C ARG A 356 4.43 -13.48 -13.29
N GLU A 357 3.94 -12.24 -13.32
CA GLU A 357 4.60 -11.14 -14.02
C GLU A 357 5.87 -10.69 -13.30
N LEU A 358 5.86 -10.65 -11.96
CA LEU A 358 6.99 -10.12 -11.17
C LEU A 358 7.94 -11.22 -10.69
N GLY A 359 7.54 -12.49 -10.76
CA GLY A 359 8.35 -13.62 -10.31
C GLY A 359 8.60 -13.68 -8.79
N VAL A 360 7.79 -12.96 -8.00
CA VAL A 360 7.95 -12.85 -6.54
C VAL A 360 6.62 -13.07 -5.82
N PRO A 361 6.61 -13.70 -4.63
CA PRO A 361 5.38 -14.12 -3.98
C PRO A 361 4.61 -12.96 -3.37
N VAL A 362 3.27 -13.10 -3.36
CA VAL A 362 2.42 -12.30 -2.47
C VAL A 362 2.61 -12.82 -1.05
N LYS A 363 3.12 -11.95 -0.16
CA LYS A 363 3.43 -12.31 1.24
C LYS A 363 2.35 -11.83 2.21
N LEU A 364 1.75 -10.68 1.92
CA LEU A 364 0.76 -10.05 2.80
C LEU A 364 -0.46 -9.57 2.00
N VAL A 365 -1.62 -9.57 2.65
CA VAL A 365 -2.87 -9.01 2.12
C VAL A 365 -3.53 -8.06 3.12
N GLY A 366 -4.01 -6.93 2.61
CA GLY A 366 -4.83 -5.96 3.34
C GLY A 366 -6.31 -6.10 2.96
N LEU A 367 -7.16 -6.35 3.96
CA LEU A 367 -8.60 -6.66 3.78
C LEU A 367 -9.55 -5.64 4.43
N GLY A 368 -9.12 -4.40 4.49
CA GLY A 368 -9.95 -3.31 4.99
C GLY A 368 -9.14 -2.18 5.59
N GLU A 369 -9.86 -1.22 6.14
CA GLU A 369 -9.30 0.03 6.67
C GLU A 369 -8.90 -0.08 8.15
N GLY A 370 -9.36 -1.12 8.86
CA GLY A 370 -9.08 -1.31 10.28
C GLY A 370 -7.58 -1.53 10.55
N PRO A 371 -7.09 -1.18 11.75
CA PRO A 371 -5.66 -1.25 12.07
C PRO A 371 -5.10 -2.67 12.11
N ASP A 372 -5.96 -3.66 12.32
CA ASP A 372 -5.59 -5.08 12.33
C ASP A 372 -5.89 -5.78 10.98
N ASP A 373 -6.29 -5.04 9.95
CA ASP A 373 -6.65 -5.57 8.63
C ASP A 373 -5.42 -5.70 7.71
N LEU A 374 -4.39 -6.39 8.20
CA LEU A 374 -3.22 -6.85 7.44
C LEU A 374 -2.85 -8.26 7.94
N ALA A 375 -2.62 -9.20 7.02
CA ALA A 375 -2.27 -10.56 7.40
C ALA A 375 -1.37 -11.25 6.38
N PRO A 376 -0.69 -12.34 6.78
CA PRO A 376 -0.03 -13.27 5.87
C PRO A 376 -0.96 -13.76 4.77
N PHE A 377 -0.44 -13.89 3.56
CA PHE A 377 -1.16 -14.50 2.46
C PHE A 377 -1.19 -16.02 2.62
N ASP A 378 -2.39 -16.60 2.66
CA ASP A 378 -2.67 -18.03 2.74
C ASP A 378 -3.18 -18.51 1.37
N PRO A 379 -2.35 -19.17 0.54
CA PRO A 379 -2.76 -19.62 -0.79
C PRO A 379 -3.98 -20.54 -0.78
N GLU A 380 -4.02 -21.49 0.15
CA GLU A 380 -5.11 -22.46 0.24
C GLU A 380 -6.39 -21.79 0.68
N GLY A 381 -6.33 -21.05 1.79
CA GLY A 381 -7.47 -20.29 2.29
C GLY A 381 -8.00 -19.27 1.28
N PHE A 382 -7.12 -18.70 0.44
CA PHE A 382 -7.50 -17.80 -0.63
C PHE A 382 -8.26 -18.51 -1.77
N VAL A 383 -7.75 -19.63 -2.28
CA VAL A 383 -8.42 -20.40 -3.33
C VAL A 383 -9.74 -20.97 -2.82
N ASP A 384 -9.77 -21.47 -1.59
CA ASP A 384 -10.98 -22.00 -0.97
C ASP A 384 -12.06 -20.91 -0.79
N ALA A 385 -11.65 -19.69 -0.42
CA ALA A 385 -12.54 -18.55 -0.36
C ALA A 385 -13.07 -18.14 -1.75
N ILE A 386 -12.23 -18.19 -2.79
CA ILE A 386 -12.62 -17.90 -4.18
C ILE A 386 -13.67 -18.88 -4.68
N LEU A 387 -13.47 -20.16 -4.43
CA LEU A 387 -14.38 -21.20 -4.89
C LEU A 387 -15.63 -21.28 -4.02
N GLY A 388 -15.61 -20.70 -2.81
CA GLY A 388 -16.71 -20.74 -1.85
C GLY A 388 -16.83 -22.12 -1.23
N SER A 389 -16.05 -22.42 -0.19
CA SER A 389 -16.21 -23.67 0.57
C SER A 389 -17.34 -23.53 1.60
N ASP A 390 -18.24 -24.51 1.66
CA ASP A 390 -19.13 -24.66 2.81
C ASP A 390 -18.29 -24.73 4.07
N GLY A 391 -18.67 -23.94 5.08
CA GLY A 391 -17.95 -23.78 6.35
C GLY A 391 -17.94 -25.03 7.24
N THR A 392 -17.42 -26.15 6.73
CA THR A 392 -17.22 -27.40 7.47
C THR A 392 -15.74 -27.76 7.43
N GLY A 393 -14.95 -27.09 8.28
CA GLY A 393 -13.51 -27.24 8.33
C GLY A 393 -12.88 -26.72 9.62
N ASN A 394 -13.22 -27.37 10.73
CA ASN A 394 -12.51 -27.40 12.02
C ASN A 394 -12.33 -26.08 12.81
N GLY A 395 -13.38 -25.72 13.56
CA GLY A 395 -13.19 -25.25 14.93
C GLY A 395 -13.11 -26.47 15.85
N ALA A 396 -11.88 -26.83 16.23
CA ALA A 396 -11.57 -27.67 17.38
C ALA A 396 -10.32 -27.10 18.04
#